data_AF-K0SUU5-F1
#
_entry.id   AF-K0SUU5-F1
#
_cell.length_a   1.000
_cell.length_b   1.000
_cell.length_c   1.000
_cell.angle_alpha   90.00
_cell.angle_beta   90.00
_cell.angle_gamma   90.00
#
_symmetry.space_group_name_H-M   'P 1'
#
loop_
_entity.id
_entity.type
_entity.pdbx_description
1 polymer ?
#
loop_
_entity_poly.entity_id
_entity_poly.type
_entity_poly.pdbx_seq_one_letter_code
_entity_poly.pdbx_strand_id
1 'polypeptide(L)'
;MMNGKKPRRLRIRWWTTHVLALLAGSAVCATFSSFLTAFPEYNGRLANTLLLPSGREWSLGGNGGNINASPSSSILESHINPALEEHLSQIRTRALIPSYTQDGVSPKHSKCKWDETKITNTRCDVHVLFRRLVAREPFSYAHFNDGEILAMMRTDGTTGRGLQKLSSELQGAMSDAFHAEKPGLVFGLPDAREWKDASQYANEQLGNSIVERTLATVFINQNYQDSRFILLEYIKRNPDRKVHMVVSEKADMKLFESKTGIHPSTVLKVPANDGFPTGYYDNINSTSTHEPGDLVILCAGSLGRMLAVQWFLQRPQTTYLELGSFFDLDLFGRSFGANYYSQKSGWFVQKDVVMKLINKAATDRFMREESEIYQPDTTTTGRRLVTIPKILVQSYTDVAMVPPKVYENVRTYAPEWDHLIFDDGNATAFLDKHFDSVVAARFRNLTEGAHKADLFRYAFLYVHGGVWLDMDVELRAPLKDALERENTIYTAKSGVFDDIFQAVLAVPPKVPFMKRLVEEIVESDLNGRGLPFTVWFKKALLRSTGQARLQVGKVMESKKSDERVTDFYLFRETCSRSTTAKCPVLDKYGLCCWVMDGSKVIFKARYHDYPFK
;
A
#
# COMPACT_ATOMS: atom_id res chain seq x y z
N MET A 1 66.30 -8.59 24.02
CA MET A 1 66.57 -7.48 23.08
C MET A 1 65.51 -7.55 21.98
N MET A 2 64.44 -6.74 22.07
CA MET A 2 64.28 -5.47 21.32
C MET A 2 64.31 -5.71 19.79
N ASN A 3 63.36 -5.28 18.94
CA ASN A 3 62.43 -4.15 19.03
C ASN A 3 61.36 -4.21 17.91
N GLY A 4 60.19 -3.62 18.17
CA GLY A 4 59.61 -2.64 17.22
C GLY A 4 58.43 -3.05 16.33
N LYS A 5 57.23 -3.21 16.90
CA LYS A 5 55.97 -2.99 16.15
C LYS A 5 55.62 -1.50 16.14
N LYS A 6 55.52 -0.87 14.96
CA LYS A 6 54.89 0.45 14.75
C LYS A 6 53.41 0.27 14.35
N PRO A 7 52.48 1.15 14.79
CA PRO A 7 51.04 1.02 14.56
C PRO A 7 50.60 1.56 13.20
N ARG A 8 49.62 0.90 12.57
CA ARG A 8 48.89 1.45 11.40
C ARG A 8 47.81 2.41 11.88
N ARG A 9 47.85 3.63 11.34
CA ARG A 9 46.94 4.75 11.58
C ARG A 9 45.48 4.40 11.24
N LEU A 10 44.58 4.55 12.20
CA LEU A 10 43.14 4.69 11.96
C LEU A 10 42.89 6.06 11.29
N ARG A 11 42.31 6.07 10.08
CA ARG A 11 41.73 7.28 9.49
C ARG A 11 40.31 7.41 10.03
N ILE A 12 40.13 8.29 11.01
CA ILE A 12 38.82 8.78 11.45
C ILE A 12 38.32 9.74 10.36
N ARG A 13 37.20 9.40 9.71
CA ARG A 13 36.52 10.26 8.74
C ARG A 13 35.30 10.87 9.42
N TRP A 14 35.28 12.20 9.42
CA TRP A 14 34.29 13.08 10.01
C TRP A 14 32.89 12.84 9.41
N TRP A 15 31.91 12.61 10.27
CA TRP A 15 30.49 12.77 9.97
C TRP A 15 29.97 13.88 10.88
N THR A 16 29.76 15.06 10.33
CA THR A 16 29.06 16.16 11.02
C THR A 16 27.78 16.49 10.27
N THR A 17 26.76 16.80 11.07
CA THR A 17 25.39 17.25 10.74
C THR A 17 24.44 16.20 10.15
N HIS A 18 23.45 15.77 10.97
CA HIS A 18 22.05 15.44 10.65
C HIS A 18 21.41 14.57 11.77
N VAL A 19 21.26 15.10 13.01
CA VAL A 19 20.44 14.42 14.07
C VAL A 19 19.69 15.42 14.99
N LEU A 20 19.24 16.58 14.52
CA LEU A 20 18.48 17.52 15.37
C LEU A 20 17.20 18.04 14.72
N ALA A 21 16.30 17.13 14.30
CA ALA A 21 14.94 17.51 13.88
C ALA A 21 13.89 16.41 14.09
N LEU A 22 14.06 15.50 15.06
CA LEU A 22 13.09 14.42 15.32
C LEU A 22 12.84 14.16 16.81
N LEU A 23 12.76 15.21 17.62
CA LEU A 23 12.21 15.14 18.98
C LEU A 23 11.35 16.38 19.27
N ALA A 24 10.21 16.46 18.59
CA ALA A 24 9.09 17.32 19.01
C ALA A 24 7.81 16.50 18.84
N GLY A 25 7.34 15.93 19.93
CA GLY A 25 6.18 15.03 19.96
C GLY A 25 6.17 14.19 21.23
N SER A 26 5.77 14.82 22.33
CA SER A 26 5.17 14.22 23.53
C SER A 26 5.74 12.88 24.03
N ALA A 27 6.72 12.94 24.94
CA ALA A 27 6.83 12.12 26.17
C ALA A 27 8.28 12.07 26.70
N VAL A 28 8.79 13.15 27.31
CA VAL A 28 9.96 13.03 28.22
C VAL A 28 9.81 14.07 29.33
N CYS A 29 9.22 13.66 30.46
CA CYS A 29 9.39 14.41 31.72
C CYS A 29 9.86 13.53 32.89
N ALA A 30 10.32 12.30 32.62
CA ALA A 30 10.94 11.45 33.63
C ALA A 30 12.05 10.62 32.99
N THR A 31 13.24 11.22 32.82
CA THR A 31 14.56 10.54 32.60
C THR A 31 15.71 11.50 32.26
N PHE A 32 15.53 12.82 32.36
CA PHE A 32 16.64 13.77 32.12
C PHE A 32 17.65 13.88 33.27
N SER A 33 17.38 13.25 34.43
CA SER A 33 18.31 13.23 35.58
C SER A 33 19.31 12.07 35.56
N SER A 34 19.22 11.13 34.61
CA SER A 34 20.05 9.92 34.58
C SER A 34 21.08 9.89 33.45
N PHE A 35 21.11 10.91 32.58
CA PHE A 35 22.02 10.97 31.43
C PHE A 35 23.25 11.86 31.67
N LEU A 36 23.23 12.72 32.70
CA LEU A 36 24.30 13.69 32.99
C LEU A 36 25.39 13.19 33.95
N THR A 37 25.37 11.91 34.34
CA THR A 37 26.40 11.29 35.20
C THR A 37 27.39 10.38 34.46
N ALA A 38 27.32 10.28 33.13
CA ALA A 38 28.14 9.32 32.38
C ALA A 38 29.35 9.88 31.60
N PHE A 39 29.45 11.19 31.28
CA PHE A 39 30.58 11.72 30.49
C PHE A 39 30.88 13.21 30.79
N PRO A 40 31.96 13.54 31.54
CA PRO A 40 32.31 14.92 31.92
C PRO A 40 33.11 15.73 30.88
N GLU A 41 33.37 15.21 29.68
CA GLU A 41 34.28 15.86 28.72
C GLU A 41 33.57 16.23 27.42
N TYR A 42 32.83 17.34 27.37
CA TYR A 42 32.54 18.11 26.14
C TYR A 42 31.96 19.48 26.51
N ASN A 43 32.65 20.23 27.36
CA ASN A 43 32.42 21.66 27.54
C ASN A 43 33.31 22.44 26.56
N GLY A 44 32.73 22.90 25.45
CA GLY A 44 33.39 23.84 24.56
C GLY A 44 32.82 23.86 23.15
N ARG A 45 32.20 24.99 22.81
CA ARG A 45 31.73 25.41 21.47
C ARG A 45 30.34 24.92 21.05
N LEU A 46 29.32 25.55 21.61
CA LEU A 46 28.09 25.93 20.92
C LEU A 46 27.51 27.18 21.61
N ALA A 47 28.34 28.22 21.67
CA ALA A 47 27.88 29.59 21.94
C ALA A 47 27.86 30.31 20.58
N ASN A 48 26.77 31.03 20.33
CA ASN A 48 26.43 31.79 19.13
C ASN A 48 25.68 30.97 18.07
N THR A 49 24.35 30.99 18.13
CA THR A 49 23.50 31.82 17.25
C THR A 49 22.04 31.44 17.49
N LEU A 50 21.35 32.19 18.36
CA LEU A 50 19.88 32.27 18.40
C LEU A 50 19.54 33.59 19.09
N LEU A 51 19.41 34.64 18.27
CA LEU A 51 18.75 35.88 18.67
C LEU A 51 17.24 35.60 18.70
N LEU A 52 16.65 35.64 19.90
CA LEU A 52 15.20 35.74 20.09
C LEU A 52 14.83 37.22 20.28
N PRO A 53 13.77 37.72 19.65
CA PRO A 53 13.28 39.07 19.91
C PRO A 53 12.42 39.10 21.18
N SER A 54 12.39 40.29 21.79
CA SER A 54 11.63 40.71 22.98
C SER A 54 12.26 40.37 24.33
N GLY A 55 12.96 41.37 24.87
CA GLY A 55 13.33 41.43 26.26
C GLY A 55 12.10 41.57 27.15
N ARG A 56 12.08 40.79 28.23
CA ARG A 56 11.49 41.12 29.53
C ARG A 56 12.17 40.21 30.56
N GLU A 57 12.93 40.82 31.46
CA GLU A 57 13.49 40.18 32.64
C GLU A 57 12.36 39.67 33.55
N TRP A 58 12.45 38.43 34.01
CA TRP A 58 11.77 37.98 35.23
C TRP A 58 12.83 37.41 36.17
N SER A 59 13.00 38.09 37.30
CA SER A 59 13.87 37.72 38.40
C SER A 59 13.28 36.52 39.16
N LEU A 60 14.12 35.51 39.44
CA LEU A 60 13.77 34.43 40.35
C LEU A 60 14.09 34.86 41.79
N GLY A 61 13.06 35.23 42.53
CA GLY A 61 13.09 35.35 43.99
C GLY A 61 12.59 34.07 44.65
N GLY A 62 13.47 33.41 45.41
CA GLY A 62 13.21 32.82 46.73
C GLY A 62 12.07 31.80 46.96
N ASN A 63 12.51 30.68 47.53
CA ASN A 63 11.85 29.86 48.57
C ASN A 63 10.85 28.75 48.20
N GLY A 64 11.33 27.53 48.46
CA GLY A 64 10.69 26.36 49.07
C GLY A 64 9.17 26.30 49.21
N GLY A 65 8.60 25.21 48.68
CA GLY A 65 7.26 24.74 49.05
C GLY A 65 6.84 23.52 48.22
N ASN A 66 6.63 22.39 48.90
CA ASN A 66 5.97 21.19 48.36
C ASN A 66 4.57 21.54 47.84
N ILE A 67 4.23 21.09 46.62
CA ILE A 67 2.83 20.98 46.18
C ILE A 67 2.66 19.66 45.42
N ASN A 68 1.89 18.75 46.04
CA ASN A 68 1.26 17.61 45.38
C ASN A 68 0.20 18.14 44.40
N ALA A 69 0.24 17.70 43.14
CA ALA A 69 -0.86 17.92 42.20
C ALA A 69 -1.08 16.67 41.33
N SER A 70 -2.29 16.12 41.47
CA SER A 70 -2.93 15.18 40.55
C SER A 70 -3.12 15.80 39.16
N PRO A 71 -2.99 15.05 38.06
CA PRO A 71 -3.20 15.62 36.73
C PRO A 71 -4.69 15.61 36.39
N SER A 72 -5.33 16.77 36.48
CA SER A 72 -6.57 17.06 35.76
C SER A 72 -6.23 17.32 34.29
N SER A 73 -6.77 16.48 33.40
CA SER A 73 -6.70 16.60 31.96
C SER A 73 -7.58 17.74 31.46
N SER A 74 -7.00 18.92 31.25
CA SER A 74 -7.54 19.95 30.36
C SER A 74 -6.49 21.02 30.17
N ILE A 75 -6.32 21.50 28.94
CA ILE A 75 -5.36 22.52 28.46
C ILE A 75 -4.04 21.93 27.96
N LEU A 76 -4.07 21.34 26.76
CA LEU A 76 -2.95 21.35 25.80
C LEU A 76 -3.44 20.94 24.41
N GLU A 77 -4.51 21.57 23.93
CA GLU A 77 -4.84 21.61 22.51
C GLU A 77 -5.04 23.07 22.14
N SER A 78 -4.03 23.68 21.50
CA SER A 78 -4.24 24.72 20.49
C SER A 78 -2.91 25.23 19.93
N HIS A 79 -2.88 25.27 18.60
CA HIS A 79 -1.94 26.00 17.73
C HIS A 79 -0.61 25.31 17.42
N ILE A 80 -0.69 24.24 16.64
CA ILE A 80 0.37 23.93 15.67
C ILE A 80 0.31 25.02 14.58
N ASN A 81 1.41 25.76 14.43
CA ASN A 81 1.55 26.82 13.43
C ASN A 81 1.47 26.21 12.01
N PRO A 82 0.49 26.59 11.16
CA PRO A 82 0.33 26.04 9.81
C PRO A 82 1.59 26.17 8.94
N ALA A 83 2.36 27.25 9.14
CA ALA A 83 3.62 27.46 8.42
C ALA A 83 4.71 26.46 8.85
N LEU A 84 4.68 26.00 10.10
CA LEU A 84 5.62 25.00 10.61
C LEU A 84 5.27 23.59 10.10
N GLU A 85 3.99 23.26 9.99
CA GLU A 85 3.53 22.02 9.32
C GLU A 85 3.89 22.01 7.83
N GLU A 86 3.69 23.13 7.13
CA GLU A 86 4.10 23.26 5.72
C GLU A 86 5.62 23.11 5.57
N HIS A 87 6.41 23.71 6.47
CA HIS A 87 7.87 23.60 6.44
C HIS A 87 8.36 22.20 6.82
N LEU A 88 7.75 21.54 7.81
CA LEU A 88 8.07 20.17 8.21
C LEU A 88 7.66 19.16 7.14
N SER A 89 6.54 19.39 6.46
CA SER A 89 6.13 18.65 5.27
C SER A 89 7.15 18.80 4.15
N GLN A 90 7.57 20.03 3.82
CA GLN A 90 8.61 20.29 2.81
C GLN A 90 9.97 19.65 3.18
N ILE A 91 10.35 19.65 4.46
CA ILE A 91 11.58 18.99 4.95
C ILE A 91 11.47 17.46 4.88
N ARG A 92 10.32 16.87 5.24
CA ARG A 92 10.06 15.42 5.09
C ARG A 92 10.09 15.01 3.61
N THR A 93 9.57 15.84 2.72
CA THR A 93 9.55 15.60 1.27
C THR A 93 10.96 15.73 0.67
N ARG A 94 11.75 16.74 1.08
CA ARG A 94 13.14 16.92 0.65
C ARG A 94 14.10 15.84 1.17
N ALA A 95 13.86 15.28 2.34
CA ALA A 95 14.71 14.24 2.92
C ALA A 95 14.59 12.87 2.21
N LEU A 96 13.60 12.69 1.34
CA LEU A 96 13.30 11.42 0.68
C LEU A 96 13.74 11.33 -0.80
N ILE A 97 14.29 12.41 -1.38
CA ILE A 97 14.46 12.52 -2.83
C ILE A 97 15.83 13.12 -3.19
N PRO A 98 16.78 12.32 -3.72
CA PRO A 98 17.93 12.87 -4.39
C PRO A 98 17.45 13.47 -5.73
N SER A 99 17.64 14.77 -5.91
CA SER A 99 17.40 15.48 -7.17
C SER A 99 18.12 14.80 -8.34
N TYR A 100 17.47 14.74 -9.51
CA TYR A 100 18.15 14.54 -10.78
C TYR A 100 19.26 15.61 -10.88
N THR A 101 20.52 15.17 -10.85
CA THR A 101 21.67 16.08 -10.74
C THR A 101 21.69 17.04 -11.92
N GLN A 102 22.01 18.31 -11.65
CA GLN A 102 22.14 19.43 -12.60
C GLN A 102 23.08 19.13 -13.81
N ASP A 103 23.85 18.03 -13.76
CA ASP A 103 24.95 17.77 -14.69
C ASP A 103 24.58 16.93 -15.92
N GLY A 104 23.33 16.51 -16.14
CA GLY A 104 22.91 15.85 -17.39
C GLY A 104 23.63 14.53 -17.76
N VAL A 105 24.40 13.93 -16.84
CA VAL A 105 25.13 12.66 -17.08
C VAL A 105 24.46 11.47 -16.39
N SER A 106 23.98 10.51 -17.20
CA SER A 106 23.59 9.17 -16.74
C SER A 106 24.83 8.33 -16.38
N PRO A 107 24.98 7.82 -15.14
CA PRO A 107 25.98 6.84 -14.81
C PRO A 107 25.64 5.51 -15.49
N LYS A 108 26.68 4.84 -15.99
CA LYS A 108 26.59 3.50 -16.59
C LYS A 108 26.00 2.50 -15.59
N HIS A 109 25.00 1.76 -16.05
CA HIS A 109 24.48 0.49 -15.53
C HIS A 109 24.73 0.20 -14.03
N SER A 110 23.88 0.71 -13.16
CA SER A 110 23.72 0.16 -11.81
C SER A 110 22.28 -0.29 -11.61
N LYS A 111 22.08 -1.59 -11.36
CA LYS A 111 20.81 -2.11 -10.84
C LYS A 111 20.43 -1.25 -9.63
N CYS A 112 19.17 -0.84 -9.53
CA CYS A 112 18.64 -0.14 -8.36
C CYS A 112 18.91 -1.01 -7.12
N LYS A 113 19.92 -0.65 -6.31
CA LYS A 113 20.21 -1.38 -5.07
C LYS A 113 19.22 -0.92 -4.00
N TRP A 114 18.24 -1.76 -3.72
CA TRP A 114 17.35 -1.60 -2.58
C TRP A 114 18.12 -1.93 -1.28
N ASP A 115 18.03 -1.04 -0.29
CA ASP A 115 18.49 -1.26 1.09
C ASP A 115 17.34 -0.82 2.01
N GLU A 116 16.70 -1.78 2.68
CA GLU A 116 15.57 -1.57 3.60
C GLU A 116 15.90 -0.64 4.78
N THR A 117 17.20 -0.41 5.05
CA THR A 117 17.69 0.39 6.18
C THR A 117 18.17 1.79 5.78
N LYS A 118 18.24 2.11 4.48
CA LYS A 118 18.78 3.38 3.98
C LYS A 118 17.87 4.00 2.93
N ILE A 119 16.90 4.75 3.45
CA ILE A 119 15.87 5.44 2.67
C ILE A 119 16.43 6.50 1.69
N THR A 120 17.71 6.89 1.78
CA THR A 120 18.18 8.15 1.17
C THR A 120 19.15 8.05 -0.02
N ASN A 121 19.39 6.88 -0.64
CA ASN A 121 20.39 6.88 -1.72
C ASN A 121 20.31 5.81 -2.83
N THR A 122 19.15 5.62 -3.48
CA THR A 122 19.09 4.93 -4.79
C THR A 122 18.01 5.44 -5.75
N ARG A 123 18.44 5.74 -6.99
CA ARG A 123 17.69 6.27 -8.14
C ARG A 123 16.71 5.25 -8.73
N CYS A 124 15.41 5.41 -8.50
CA CYS A 124 14.39 4.87 -9.39
C CYS A 124 13.09 5.68 -9.25
N ASP A 125 13.03 6.81 -9.95
CA ASP A 125 12.00 7.84 -9.81
C ASP A 125 10.56 7.30 -9.94
N VAL A 126 10.33 6.26 -10.75
CA VAL A 126 9.04 5.57 -10.84
C VAL A 126 8.57 5.00 -9.49
N HIS A 127 9.49 4.51 -8.64
CA HIS A 127 9.13 4.08 -7.29
C HIS A 127 8.77 5.26 -6.40
N VAL A 128 9.37 6.42 -6.58
CA VAL A 128 9.02 7.62 -5.80
C VAL A 128 7.59 8.02 -6.13
N LEU A 129 7.23 8.07 -7.41
CA LEU A 129 5.85 8.36 -7.83
C LEU A 129 4.85 7.32 -7.30
N PHE A 130 5.18 6.03 -7.37
CA PHE A 130 4.33 5.00 -6.79
C PHE A 130 4.27 5.08 -5.26
N ARG A 131 5.35 5.42 -4.56
CA ARG A 131 5.33 5.63 -3.11
C ARG A 131 4.41 6.77 -2.73
N ARG A 132 4.45 7.89 -3.45
CA ARG A 132 3.52 9.01 -3.25
C ARG A 132 2.08 8.57 -3.46
N LEU A 133 1.79 7.82 -4.52
CA LEU A 133 0.46 7.25 -4.74
C LEU A 133 0.03 6.38 -3.57
N VAL A 134 0.87 5.44 -3.13
CA VAL A 134 0.54 4.54 -2.02
C VAL A 134 0.37 5.28 -0.69
N ALA A 135 1.23 6.26 -0.40
CA ALA A 135 1.14 7.12 0.77
C ALA A 135 -0.02 8.13 0.69
N ARG A 136 -0.69 8.24 -0.46
CA ARG A 136 -1.70 9.26 -0.77
C ARG A 136 -1.18 10.68 -0.59
N GLU A 137 0.10 10.88 -0.89
CA GLU A 137 0.72 12.20 -0.99
C GLU A 137 0.28 12.85 -2.32
N PRO A 138 -0.40 14.01 -2.30
CA PRO A 138 -0.80 14.69 -3.54
C PRO A 138 0.41 15.15 -4.35
N PHE A 139 0.39 14.92 -5.67
CA PHE A 139 1.40 15.41 -6.61
C PHE A 139 0.79 15.51 -8.01
N SER A 140 1.41 16.30 -8.90
CA SER A 140 1.07 16.31 -10.32
C SER A 140 2.29 15.93 -11.14
N TYR A 141 2.16 14.83 -11.87
CA TYR A 141 3.14 14.40 -12.86
C TYR A 141 2.70 14.86 -14.25
N ALA A 142 3.55 15.66 -14.90
CA ALA A 142 3.38 16.10 -16.29
C ALA A 142 4.63 15.74 -17.10
N HIS A 143 4.49 14.92 -18.15
CA HIS A 143 5.63 14.56 -19.00
C HIS A 143 5.83 15.55 -20.17
N PHE A 144 6.73 16.51 -20.01
CA PHE A 144 7.15 17.39 -21.09
C PHE A 144 8.20 16.69 -21.95
N ASN A 145 7.76 15.88 -22.90
CA ASN A 145 8.66 15.14 -23.80
C ASN A 145 9.15 16.02 -24.96
N ASP A 146 9.93 15.45 -25.87
CA ASP A 146 10.48 16.10 -27.07
C ASP A 146 9.49 17.02 -27.79
N GLY A 147 8.27 16.54 -28.07
CA GLY A 147 7.24 17.32 -28.77
C GLY A 147 6.78 18.58 -28.04
N GLU A 148 6.70 18.54 -26.71
CA GLU A 148 6.29 19.70 -25.91
C GLU A 148 7.43 20.68 -25.66
N ILE A 149 8.66 20.18 -25.51
CA ILE A 149 9.82 21.05 -25.50
C ILE A 149 9.96 21.77 -26.85
N LEU A 150 9.76 21.06 -27.96
CA LEU A 150 9.76 21.67 -29.29
C LEU A 150 8.69 22.75 -29.45
N ALA A 151 7.50 22.54 -28.89
CA ALA A 151 6.42 23.54 -28.88
C ALA A 151 6.76 24.80 -28.06
N MET A 152 7.70 24.71 -27.11
CA MET A 152 8.24 25.88 -26.41
C MET A 152 9.37 26.56 -27.18
N MET A 153 10.10 25.83 -28.02
CA MET A 153 11.23 26.37 -28.80
C MET A 153 10.80 27.03 -30.10
N ARG A 154 9.63 26.69 -30.66
CA ARG A 154 9.18 27.11 -32.00
C ARG A 154 7.68 27.38 -32.04
N THR A 155 7.25 28.20 -32.99
CA THR A 155 5.85 28.62 -33.14
C THR A 155 5.19 28.13 -34.43
N ASP A 156 5.94 27.47 -35.32
CA ASP A 156 5.49 26.97 -36.61
C ASP A 156 5.69 25.46 -36.74
N GLY A 157 4.76 24.79 -37.44
CA GLY A 157 4.74 23.34 -37.60
C GLY A 157 3.74 22.64 -36.66
N THR A 158 4.07 21.41 -36.26
CA THR A 158 3.23 20.59 -35.38
C THR A 158 4.09 19.87 -34.34
N THR A 159 3.47 19.40 -33.25
CA THR A 159 4.12 18.45 -32.32
C THR A 159 4.49 17.15 -33.04
N GLY A 160 5.33 16.31 -32.41
CA GLY A 160 5.98 15.17 -33.07
C GLY A 160 5.07 14.15 -33.78
N ARG A 161 3.78 14.07 -33.43
CA ARG A 161 2.79 13.21 -34.11
C ARG A 161 1.83 13.93 -35.06
N GLY A 162 2.00 15.24 -35.27
CA GLY A 162 1.13 16.03 -36.14
C GLY A 162 -0.26 16.32 -35.56
N LEU A 163 -0.50 15.99 -34.28
CA LEU A 163 -1.83 16.07 -33.67
C LEU A 163 -2.16 17.46 -33.10
N GLN A 164 -1.16 18.34 -32.96
CA GLN A 164 -1.33 19.69 -32.47
C GLN A 164 -0.45 20.65 -33.28
N LYS A 165 -1.08 21.66 -33.88
CA LYS A 165 -0.38 22.78 -34.52
C LYS A 165 0.30 23.68 -33.49
N LEU A 166 1.51 24.12 -33.83
CA LEU A 166 2.24 25.10 -33.05
C LEU A 166 1.70 26.50 -33.32
N SER A 167 1.75 27.35 -32.30
CA SER A 167 1.38 28.76 -32.38
C SER A 167 2.08 29.52 -31.25
N SER A 168 2.20 30.84 -31.38
CA SER A 168 2.71 31.69 -30.30
C SER A 168 1.87 31.60 -29.03
N GLU A 169 0.55 31.41 -29.18
CA GLU A 169 -0.36 31.26 -28.05
C GLU A 169 -0.14 29.93 -27.31
N LEU A 170 0.05 28.83 -28.05
CA LEU A 170 0.42 27.53 -27.46
C LEU A 170 1.79 27.60 -26.78
N GLN A 171 2.77 28.24 -27.41
CA GLN A 171 4.10 28.42 -26.84
C GLN A 171 4.03 29.14 -25.49
N GLY A 172 3.24 30.23 -25.42
CA GLY A 172 2.99 30.97 -24.18
C GLY A 172 2.35 30.08 -23.10
N ALA A 173 1.22 29.44 -23.40
CA ALA A 173 0.52 28.58 -22.43
C ALA A 173 1.36 27.38 -21.95
N MET A 174 2.14 26.76 -22.86
CA MET A 174 3.06 25.67 -22.53
C MET A 174 4.20 26.16 -21.63
N SER A 175 4.77 27.32 -21.96
CA SER A 175 5.82 27.97 -21.15
C SER A 175 5.31 28.34 -19.76
N ASP A 176 4.10 28.90 -19.65
CA ASP A 176 3.49 29.24 -18.36
C ASP A 176 3.29 27.99 -17.48
N ALA A 177 2.83 26.88 -18.07
CA ALA A 177 2.73 25.61 -17.37
C ALA A 177 4.11 25.05 -16.98
N PHE A 178 5.11 25.15 -17.85
CA PHE A 178 6.45 24.62 -17.61
C PHE A 178 7.27 25.43 -16.58
N HIS A 179 6.95 26.71 -16.38
CA HIS A 179 7.60 27.55 -15.36
C HIS A 179 6.78 27.69 -14.06
N ALA A 180 5.66 26.98 -13.95
CA ALA A 180 4.85 26.98 -12.74
C ALA A 180 5.61 26.42 -11.53
N GLU A 181 5.47 27.06 -10.37
CA GLU A 181 6.14 26.64 -9.14
C GLU A 181 5.14 26.24 -8.06
N LYS A 182 5.18 24.96 -7.64
CA LYS A 182 4.42 24.45 -6.50
C LYS A 182 5.07 23.16 -5.98
N PRO A 183 5.24 22.99 -4.66
CA PRO A 183 5.64 21.70 -4.10
C PRO A 183 4.67 20.59 -4.53
N GLY A 184 5.20 19.46 -4.98
CA GLY A 184 4.42 18.35 -5.54
C GLY A 184 4.27 18.37 -7.06
N LEU A 185 4.73 19.40 -7.77
CA LEU A 185 4.91 19.33 -9.22
C LEU A 185 6.12 18.45 -9.55
N VAL A 186 5.92 17.51 -10.47
CA VAL A 186 6.97 16.63 -11.00
C VAL A 186 6.93 16.62 -12.52
N PHE A 187 8.01 17.08 -13.15
CA PHE A 187 8.12 17.13 -14.60
C PHE A 187 8.97 15.98 -15.12
N GLY A 188 8.38 15.20 -16.02
CA GLY A 188 9.11 14.24 -16.85
C GLY A 188 9.76 14.96 -18.02
N LEU A 189 11.08 14.90 -18.14
CA LEU A 189 11.86 15.58 -19.18
C LEU A 189 12.41 14.59 -20.22
N PRO A 190 12.76 15.07 -21.43
CA PRO A 190 13.33 14.21 -22.46
C PRO A 190 14.66 13.60 -22.01
N ASP A 191 14.94 12.36 -22.43
CA ASP A 191 16.22 11.72 -22.12
C ASP A 191 17.35 12.37 -22.93
N ALA A 192 18.36 12.92 -22.25
CA ALA A 192 19.52 13.56 -22.88
C ALA A 192 20.29 12.67 -23.87
N ARG A 193 20.15 11.34 -23.77
CA ARG A 193 20.78 10.37 -24.69
C ARG A 193 20.07 10.28 -26.03
N GLU A 194 18.76 10.52 -26.04
CA GLU A 194 17.91 10.45 -27.23
C GLU A 194 17.62 11.85 -27.79
N TRP A 195 17.42 12.82 -26.90
CA TRP A 195 16.92 14.16 -27.20
C TRP A 195 17.79 15.24 -26.54
N LYS A 196 19.08 15.29 -26.92
CA LYS A 196 20.08 16.17 -26.30
C LYS A 196 19.65 17.63 -26.23
N ASP A 197 19.25 18.22 -27.36
CA ASP A 197 18.94 19.65 -27.44
C ASP A 197 17.67 19.99 -26.65
N ALA A 198 16.64 19.16 -26.73
CA ALA A 198 15.40 19.33 -25.96
C ALA A 198 15.65 19.15 -24.45
N SER A 199 16.44 18.15 -24.05
CA SER A 199 16.83 17.95 -22.65
C SER A 199 17.66 19.14 -22.14
N GLN A 200 18.58 19.67 -22.95
CA GLN A 200 19.39 20.83 -22.56
C GLN A 200 18.50 22.06 -22.36
N TYR A 201 17.67 22.39 -23.36
CA TYR A 201 16.73 23.51 -23.27
C TYR A 201 15.83 23.40 -22.03
N ALA A 202 15.23 22.23 -21.80
CA ALA A 202 14.36 22.01 -20.64
C ALA A 202 15.06 22.27 -19.30
N ASN A 203 16.31 21.81 -19.16
CA ASN A 203 17.08 22.03 -17.93
C ASN A 203 17.53 23.48 -17.76
N GLU A 204 17.86 24.17 -18.86
CA GLU A 204 18.20 25.60 -18.85
C GLU A 204 17.01 26.45 -18.43
N GLN A 205 15.83 26.20 -19.00
CA GLN A 205 14.58 26.90 -18.66
C GLN A 205 14.19 26.69 -17.18
N LEU A 206 14.30 25.47 -16.68
CA LEU A 206 13.98 25.19 -15.27
C LEU A 206 15.03 25.72 -14.29
N GLY A 207 16.28 25.93 -14.69
CA GLY A 207 17.33 26.53 -13.85
C GLY A 207 17.36 26.03 -12.40
N ASN A 208 17.08 26.92 -11.44
CA ASN A 208 17.00 26.64 -10.00
C ASN A 208 15.56 26.41 -9.48
N SER A 209 14.61 26.14 -10.37
CA SER A 209 13.21 25.92 -10.00
C SER A 209 13.05 24.80 -8.97
N ILE A 210 12.04 24.97 -8.11
CA ILE A 210 11.69 24.00 -7.07
C ILE A 210 11.02 22.73 -7.61
N VAL A 211 10.62 22.72 -8.88
CA VAL A 211 9.93 21.59 -9.51
C VAL A 211 10.84 20.36 -9.55
N GLU A 212 10.28 19.22 -9.16
CA GLU A 212 11.00 17.95 -9.21
C GLU A 212 11.10 17.45 -10.65
N ARG A 213 12.20 16.77 -10.98
CA ARG A 213 12.51 16.35 -12.35
C ARG A 213 12.68 14.84 -12.40
N THR A 214 12.15 14.22 -13.44
CA THR A 214 12.35 12.81 -13.78
C THR A 214 12.37 12.63 -15.30
N LEU A 215 12.41 11.40 -15.80
CA LEU A 215 12.28 11.10 -17.22
C LEU A 215 10.81 11.15 -17.68
N ALA A 216 10.56 11.70 -18.86
CA ALA A 216 9.24 11.67 -19.50
C ALA A 216 8.78 10.23 -19.78
N THR A 217 9.72 9.31 -19.96
CA THR A 217 9.43 7.91 -20.29
C THR A 217 9.35 6.99 -19.06
N VAL A 218 9.24 7.53 -17.84
CA VAL A 218 9.45 6.77 -16.60
C VAL A 218 8.48 5.60 -16.41
N PHE A 219 7.23 5.74 -16.86
CA PHE A 219 6.18 4.72 -16.77
C PHE A 219 6.05 3.83 -18.02
N ILE A 220 6.67 4.22 -19.14
CA ILE A 220 6.53 3.52 -20.43
C ILE A 220 7.81 2.73 -20.76
N ASN A 221 8.03 2.41 -22.03
CA ASN A 221 9.13 1.56 -22.49
C ASN A 221 9.12 0.21 -21.78
N GLN A 222 10.28 -0.33 -21.43
CA GLN A 222 10.38 -1.58 -20.68
C GLN A 222 9.69 -1.55 -19.30
N ASN A 223 9.36 -0.37 -18.75
CA ASN A 223 8.58 -0.27 -17.52
C ASN A 223 7.07 -0.42 -17.73
N TYR A 224 6.58 -0.38 -18.97
CA TYR A 224 5.14 -0.29 -19.24
C TYR A 224 4.35 -1.43 -18.62
N GLN A 225 4.78 -2.68 -18.84
CA GLN A 225 4.01 -3.84 -18.38
C GLN A 225 3.87 -3.85 -16.85
N ASP A 226 4.98 -3.63 -16.14
CA ASP A 226 4.99 -3.62 -14.68
C ASP A 226 4.32 -2.36 -14.12
N SER A 227 4.54 -1.18 -14.70
CA SER A 227 3.92 0.08 -14.24
C SER A 227 2.40 0.06 -14.45
N ARG A 228 1.93 -0.46 -15.59
CA ARG A 228 0.49 -0.65 -15.85
C ARG A 228 -0.09 -1.63 -14.83
N PHE A 229 0.57 -2.76 -14.61
CA PHE A 229 0.13 -3.72 -13.61
C PHE A 229 -0.01 -3.09 -12.21
N ILE A 230 1.04 -2.41 -11.75
CA ILE A 230 1.07 -1.75 -10.43
C ILE A 230 -0.03 -0.69 -10.30
N LEU A 231 -0.20 0.19 -11.30
CA LEU A 231 -1.19 1.26 -11.26
C LEU A 231 -2.62 0.70 -11.20
N LEU A 232 -2.91 -0.31 -12.02
CA LEU A 232 -4.23 -0.96 -12.01
C LEU A 232 -4.51 -1.64 -10.67
N GLU A 233 -3.53 -2.36 -10.12
CA GLU A 233 -3.66 -3.01 -8.82
C GLU A 233 -3.82 -2.00 -7.68
N TYR A 234 -3.06 -0.90 -7.71
CA TYR A 234 -3.20 0.19 -6.74
C TYR A 234 -4.63 0.75 -6.76
N ILE A 235 -5.17 1.11 -7.93
CA ILE A 235 -6.52 1.67 -8.06
C ILE A 235 -7.55 0.67 -7.53
N LYS A 236 -7.47 -0.59 -7.97
CA LYS A 236 -8.43 -1.63 -7.58
C LYS A 236 -8.44 -1.96 -6.08
N ARG A 237 -7.32 -1.74 -5.39
CA ARG A 237 -7.18 -1.97 -3.93
C ARG A 237 -7.49 -0.74 -3.09
N ASN A 238 -7.78 0.40 -3.74
CA ASN A 238 -8.17 1.65 -3.11
C ASN A 238 -9.51 2.13 -3.68
N PRO A 239 -10.60 1.34 -3.54
CA PRO A 239 -11.90 1.67 -4.13
C PRO A 239 -12.54 2.93 -3.53
N ASP A 240 -12.09 3.34 -2.36
CA ASP A 240 -12.49 4.58 -1.69
C ASP A 240 -11.92 5.84 -2.36
N ARG A 241 -10.93 5.69 -3.24
CA ARG A 241 -10.32 6.78 -4.00
C ARG A 241 -11.00 6.90 -5.37
N LYS A 242 -11.70 8.01 -5.63
CA LYS A 242 -12.33 8.24 -6.94
C LYS A 242 -11.27 8.42 -8.02
N VAL A 243 -11.56 7.88 -9.19
CA VAL A 243 -10.71 7.98 -10.37
C VAL A 243 -11.43 8.76 -11.45
N HIS A 244 -10.81 9.83 -11.94
CA HIS A 244 -11.32 10.65 -13.03
C HIS A 244 -10.41 10.50 -14.24
N MET A 245 -10.98 10.52 -15.45
CA MET A 245 -10.21 10.40 -16.67
C MET A 245 -10.43 11.58 -17.62
N VAL A 246 -9.35 12.07 -18.20
CA VAL A 246 -9.38 13.01 -19.34
C VAL A 246 -8.79 12.30 -20.54
N VAL A 247 -9.59 12.11 -21.59
CA VAL A 247 -9.20 11.29 -22.75
C VAL A 247 -9.68 11.93 -24.05
N SER A 248 -9.06 11.55 -25.16
CA SER A 248 -9.57 11.91 -26.48
C SER A 248 -11.05 11.50 -26.66
N GLU A 249 -11.80 12.31 -27.38
CA GLU A 249 -13.15 12.01 -27.87
C GLU A 249 -13.23 10.68 -28.63
N LYS A 250 -12.12 10.24 -29.25
CA LYS A 250 -12.02 8.97 -29.97
C LYS A 250 -11.79 7.74 -29.07
N ALA A 251 -11.54 7.93 -27.77
CA ALA A 251 -11.24 6.82 -26.87
C ALA A 251 -12.49 5.98 -26.56
N ASP A 252 -12.34 4.66 -26.55
CA ASP A 252 -13.38 3.70 -26.18
C ASP A 252 -13.31 3.36 -24.69
N MET A 253 -14.23 3.94 -23.91
CA MET A 253 -14.30 3.70 -22.47
C MET A 253 -14.83 2.31 -22.12
N LYS A 254 -15.66 1.70 -22.98
CA LYS A 254 -16.14 0.33 -22.74
C LYS A 254 -14.99 -0.66 -22.89
N LEU A 255 -14.14 -0.45 -23.90
CA LEU A 255 -12.92 -1.23 -24.05
C LEU A 255 -12.00 -1.06 -22.85
N PHE A 256 -11.77 0.17 -22.41
CA PHE A 256 -10.96 0.46 -21.23
C PHE A 256 -11.47 -0.26 -19.98
N GLU A 257 -12.77 -0.14 -19.67
CA GLU A 257 -13.39 -0.81 -18.55
C GLU A 257 -13.26 -2.33 -18.66
N SER A 258 -13.49 -2.91 -19.84
CA SER A 258 -13.39 -4.37 -20.05
C SER A 258 -11.97 -4.90 -19.87
N LYS A 259 -10.95 -4.12 -20.28
CA LYS A 259 -9.53 -4.52 -20.20
C LYS A 259 -8.88 -4.25 -18.86
N THR A 260 -9.37 -3.23 -18.14
CA THR A 260 -8.74 -2.78 -16.90
C THR A 260 -9.56 -3.17 -15.68
N GLY A 261 -10.88 -3.30 -15.79
CA GLY A 261 -11.80 -3.46 -14.67
C GLY A 261 -11.94 -2.20 -13.81
N ILE A 262 -11.53 -1.03 -14.31
CA ILE A 262 -11.67 0.27 -13.63
C ILE A 262 -12.85 1.01 -14.23
N HIS A 263 -13.75 1.49 -13.38
CA HIS A 263 -14.88 2.34 -13.76
C HIS A 263 -14.64 3.77 -13.25
N PRO A 264 -14.23 4.72 -14.11
CA PRO A 264 -13.99 6.09 -13.70
C PRO A 264 -15.25 6.77 -13.17
N SER A 265 -15.11 7.57 -12.11
CA SER A 265 -16.18 8.37 -11.54
C SER A 265 -16.64 9.50 -12.48
N THR A 266 -15.70 10.10 -13.22
CA THR A 266 -16.03 11.01 -14.34
C THR A 266 -15.08 10.77 -15.52
N VAL A 267 -15.55 11.09 -16.72
CA VAL A 267 -14.77 11.06 -17.95
C VAL A 267 -14.97 12.37 -18.71
N LEU A 268 -13.91 13.15 -18.86
CA LEU A 268 -13.86 14.34 -19.72
C LEU A 268 -13.29 13.95 -21.08
N LYS A 269 -14.06 14.21 -22.14
CA LYS A 269 -13.67 13.97 -23.53
C LYS A 269 -13.14 15.28 -24.13
N VAL A 270 -11.93 15.25 -24.68
CA VAL A 270 -11.29 16.41 -25.33
C VAL A 270 -11.03 16.14 -26.81
N PRO A 271 -10.90 17.19 -27.66
CA PRO A 271 -10.67 17.02 -29.10
C PRO A 271 -9.49 16.10 -29.40
N ALA A 272 -9.64 15.24 -30.41
CA ALA A 272 -8.58 14.28 -30.77
C ALA A 272 -7.37 14.92 -31.46
N ASN A 273 -7.56 16.07 -32.10
CA ASN A 273 -6.53 16.85 -32.77
C ASN A 273 -6.76 18.33 -32.46
N ASP A 274 -5.69 19.14 -32.50
CA ASP A 274 -5.71 20.59 -32.29
C ASP A 274 -6.54 20.98 -31.06
N GLY A 275 -6.30 20.27 -29.94
CA GLY A 275 -7.00 20.50 -28.67
C GLY A 275 -6.73 21.88 -28.07
N PHE A 276 -5.64 22.54 -28.46
CA PHE A 276 -5.39 23.95 -28.17
C PHE A 276 -5.73 24.82 -29.40
N PRO A 277 -6.34 26.03 -29.23
CA PRO A 277 -6.62 26.71 -27.96
C PRO A 277 -7.92 26.29 -27.26
N THR A 278 -8.99 25.98 -28.02
CA THR A 278 -10.35 25.85 -27.49
C THR A 278 -10.47 24.82 -26.37
N GLY A 279 -9.99 23.59 -26.59
CA GLY A 279 -10.05 22.54 -25.58
C GLY A 279 -9.23 22.83 -24.32
N TYR A 280 -8.24 23.72 -24.37
CA TYR A 280 -7.54 24.21 -23.19
C TYR A 280 -8.38 25.22 -22.41
N TYR A 281 -8.80 26.30 -23.04
CA TYR A 281 -9.53 27.38 -22.35
C TYR A 281 -10.92 26.94 -21.86
N ASP A 282 -11.57 26.03 -22.58
CA ASP A 282 -12.86 25.46 -22.15
C ASP A 282 -12.71 24.61 -20.87
N ASN A 283 -11.52 24.05 -20.61
CA ASN A 283 -11.32 23.05 -19.56
C ASN A 283 -10.35 23.46 -18.46
N ILE A 284 -9.61 24.57 -18.59
CA ILE A 284 -8.61 24.99 -17.60
C ILE A 284 -9.22 25.18 -16.19
N ASN A 285 -10.52 25.50 -16.10
CA ASN A 285 -11.23 25.66 -14.83
C ASN A 285 -12.14 24.47 -14.47
N SER A 286 -12.10 23.37 -15.24
CA SER A 286 -12.94 22.18 -15.07
C SER A 286 -12.41 21.25 -13.96
N THR A 287 -12.28 21.78 -12.74
CA THR A 287 -11.80 21.06 -11.55
C THR A 287 -12.88 20.89 -10.48
N SER A 288 -14.10 21.36 -10.72
CA SER A 288 -15.18 21.40 -9.73
C SER A 288 -15.59 20.01 -9.20
N THR A 289 -15.39 18.96 -10.00
CA THR A 289 -15.71 17.57 -9.61
C THR A 289 -14.55 16.83 -8.93
N HIS A 290 -13.37 17.46 -8.80
CA HIS A 290 -12.20 16.84 -8.20
C HIS A 290 -12.12 17.17 -6.71
N GLU A 291 -12.25 16.16 -5.88
CA GLU A 291 -12.17 16.28 -4.42
C GLU A 291 -10.75 16.01 -3.90
N PRO A 292 -10.42 16.49 -2.68
CA PRO A 292 -9.18 16.11 -2.02
C PRO A 292 -9.00 14.59 -1.95
N GLY A 293 -7.79 14.13 -2.31
CA GLY A 293 -7.46 12.70 -2.34
C GLY A 293 -7.83 11.97 -3.63
N ASP A 294 -8.61 12.55 -4.55
CA ASP A 294 -8.94 11.91 -5.82
C ASP A 294 -7.70 11.66 -6.70
N LEU A 295 -7.85 10.78 -7.69
CA LEU A 295 -6.85 10.51 -8.72
C LEU A 295 -7.38 10.91 -10.10
N VAL A 296 -6.74 11.88 -10.75
CA VAL A 296 -7.10 12.31 -12.10
C VAL A 296 -6.04 11.81 -13.07
N ILE A 297 -6.43 11.00 -14.06
CA ILE A 297 -5.54 10.45 -15.09
C ILE A 297 -5.83 11.14 -16.42
N LEU A 298 -4.81 11.75 -17.01
CA LEU A 298 -4.91 12.47 -18.26
C LEU A 298 -4.16 11.73 -19.38
N CYS A 299 -4.88 11.37 -20.44
CA CYS A 299 -4.36 10.82 -21.68
C CYS A 299 -4.82 11.72 -22.84
N ALA A 300 -4.31 12.95 -22.84
CA ALA A 300 -4.81 14.05 -23.66
C ALA A 300 -3.69 14.82 -24.41
N GLY A 301 -2.54 14.19 -24.62
CA GLY A 301 -1.44 14.81 -25.37
C GLY A 301 -0.96 16.12 -24.75
N SER A 302 -0.54 17.07 -25.59
CA SER A 302 0.01 18.36 -25.15
C SER A 302 -0.95 19.15 -24.26
N LEU A 303 -2.26 19.04 -24.54
CA LEU A 303 -3.33 19.61 -23.70
C LEU A 303 -3.30 19.04 -22.29
N GLY A 304 -3.20 17.71 -22.16
CA GLY A 304 -3.19 17.03 -20.86
C GLY A 304 -2.08 17.53 -19.93
N ARG A 305 -0.92 17.88 -20.48
CA ARG A 305 0.24 18.33 -19.68
C ARG A 305 0.01 19.69 -19.07
N MET A 306 -0.49 20.63 -19.87
CA MET A 306 -0.85 21.97 -19.40
C MET A 306 -1.98 21.89 -18.38
N LEU A 307 -3.02 21.09 -18.63
CA LEU A 307 -4.14 20.91 -17.69
C LEU A 307 -3.68 20.27 -16.37
N ALA A 308 -2.86 19.23 -16.40
CA ALA A 308 -2.36 18.57 -15.19
C ALA A 308 -1.62 19.53 -14.25
N VAL A 309 -0.85 20.47 -14.81
CA VAL A 309 -0.17 21.51 -14.02
C VAL A 309 -1.19 22.52 -13.49
N GLN A 310 -1.99 23.14 -14.37
CA GLN A 310 -2.91 24.20 -13.98
C GLN A 310 -3.96 23.73 -12.97
N TRP A 311 -4.49 22.52 -13.13
CA TRP A 311 -5.45 21.95 -12.20
C TRP A 311 -4.83 21.61 -10.85
N PHE A 312 -3.55 21.23 -10.80
CA PHE A 312 -2.86 21.02 -9.52
C PHE A 312 -2.62 22.32 -8.76
N LEU A 313 -2.32 23.42 -9.47
CA LEU A 313 -2.24 24.74 -8.84
C LEU A 313 -3.57 25.16 -8.20
N GLN A 314 -4.70 24.80 -8.82
CA GLN A 314 -6.05 25.07 -8.29
C GLN A 314 -6.45 24.10 -7.17
N ARG A 315 -6.05 22.82 -7.26
CA ARG A 315 -6.44 21.74 -6.34
C ARG A 315 -5.20 20.94 -5.89
N PRO A 316 -4.36 21.51 -5.01
CA PRO A 316 -3.09 20.88 -4.61
C PRO A 316 -3.26 19.64 -3.73
N GLN A 317 -4.49 19.32 -3.30
CA GLN A 317 -4.80 18.10 -2.52
C GLN A 317 -5.22 16.91 -3.40
N THR A 318 -5.26 17.07 -4.72
CA THR A 318 -5.62 16.03 -5.69
C THR A 318 -4.36 15.57 -6.43
N THR A 319 -4.26 14.27 -6.76
CA THR A 319 -3.16 13.79 -7.61
C THR A 319 -3.57 13.85 -9.08
N TYR A 320 -2.70 14.43 -9.92
CA TYR A 320 -2.88 14.46 -11.37
C TYR A 320 -1.75 13.66 -12.04
N LEU A 321 -2.10 12.67 -12.85
CA LEU A 321 -1.16 11.87 -13.63
C LEU A 321 -1.41 12.08 -15.11
N GLU A 322 -0.61 12.92 -15.75
CA GLU A 322 -0.54 12.93 -17.20
C GLU A 322 0.32 11.75 -17.66
N LEU A 323 -0.32 10.81 -18.38
CA LEU A 323 0.32 9.58 -18.84
C LEU A 323 0.37 9.47 -20.38
N GLY A 324 -0.04 10.51 -21.10
CA GLY A 324 -0.05 10.53 -22.56
C GLY A 324 -0.61 9.24 -23.18
N SER A 325 0.22 8.53 -23.94
CA SER A 325 -0.15 7.30 -24.64
C SER A 325 -0.18 6.04 -23.77
N PHE A 326 0.09 6.12 -22.46
CA PHE A 326 0.21 4.95 -21.59
C PHE A 326 -0.98 3.98 -21.76
N PHE A 327 -2.21 4.48 -21.81
CA PHE A 327 -3.42 3.67 -21.97
C PHE A 327 -3.88 3.47 -23.42
N ASP A 328 -3.06 3.74 -24.45
CA ASP A 328 -3.48 3.62 -25.86
C ASP A 328 -4.06 2.23 -26.20
N LEU A 329 -3.40 1.16 -25.73
CA LEU A 329 -3.86 -0.22 -25.95
C LEU A 329 -5.20 -0.50 -25.28
N ASP A 330 -5.47 0.14 -24.16
CA ASP A 330 -6.70 -0.03 -23.36
C ASP A 330 -7.85 0.82 -23.90
N LEU A 331 -7.55 2.02 -24.40
CA LEU A 331 -8.52 3.00 -24.90
C LEU A 331 -8.85 2.83 -26.39
N PHE A 332 -7.96 2.24 -27.19
CA PHE A 332 -8.13 2.16 -28.65
C PHE A 332 -7.86 0.79 -29.24
N GLY A 333 -7.43 -0.19 -28.43
CA GLY A 333 -7.11 -1.55 -28.90
C GLY A 333 -5.81 -1.66 -29.70
N ARG A 334 -5.13 -0.54 -29.94
CA ARG A 334 -3.85 -0.46 -30.64
C ARG A 334 -2.98 0.62 -30.02
N SER A 335 -1.67 0.46 -30.15
CA SER A 335 -0.72 1.49 -29.77
C SER A 335 -0.46 2.43 -30.94
N PHE A 336 -0.53 3.74 -30.73
CA PHE A 336 -0.12 4.74 -31.72
C PHE A 336 1.39 5.05 -31.64
N GLY A 337 2.13 4.34 -30.80
CA GLY A 337 3.57 4.46 -30.58
C GLY A 337 4.23 3.10 -30.36
N ALA A 338 3.98 2.13 -31.23
CA ALA A 338 4.32 0.71 -31.05
C ALA A 338 5.80 0.45 -30.69
N ASN A 339 6.73 1.30 -31.13
CA ASN A 339 8.16 1.15 -30.85
C ASN A 339 8.56 1.60 -29.44
N TYR A 340 7.78 2.44 -28.75
CA TYR A 340 8.16 2.97 -27.44
C TYR A 340 8.10 1.88 -26.37
N TYR A 341 7.04 1.07 -26.32
CA TYR A 341 6.80 0.03 -25.30
C TYR A 341 7.86 -1.07 -25.19
N SER A 342 8.77 -1.19 -26.17
CA SER A 342 9.83 -2.20 -26.19
C SER A 342 11.25 -1.61 -26.16
N GLN A 343 11.41 -0.28 -26.10
CA GLN A 343 12.73 0.36 -26.07
C GLN A 343 13.51 0.02 -24.80
N LYS A 344 14.82 -0.21 -24.95
CA LYS A 344 15.72 -0.53 -23.83
C LYS A 344 15.78 0.64 -22.85
N SER A 345 15.24 0.46 -21.66
CA SER A 345 15.38 1.41 -20.57
C SER A 345 16.62 1.09 -19.73
N GLY A 346 17.27 2.10 -19.16
CA GLY A 346 18.35 1.89 -18.20
C GLY A 346 17.87 1.57 -16.78
N TRP A 347 16.58 1.78 -16.50
CA TRP A 347 16.02 1.87 -15.15
C TRP A 347 14.68 1.13 -15.09
N PHE A 348 14.63 0.04 -14.32
CA PHE A 348 13.46 -0.82 -14.22
C PHE A 348 12.70 -0.58 -12.91
N VAL A 349 11.37 -0.49 -13.00
CA VAL A 349 10.50 -0.58 -11.82
C VAL A 349 10.64 -1.98 -11.21
N GLN A 350 10.73 -2.07 -9.89
CA GLN A 350 10.74 -3.32 -9.15
C GLN A 350 9.31 -3.58 -8.71
N LYS A 351 8.55 -4.25 -9.59
CA LYS A 351 7.13 -4.57 -9.35
C LYS A 351 6.89 -5.14 -7.96
N ASP A 352 7.69 -6.12 -7.56
CA ASP A 352 7.52 -6.83 -6.30
C ASP A 352 7.62 -5.89 -5.08
N VAL A 353 8.54 -4.92 -5.13
CA VAL A 353 8.73 -3.93 -4.06
C VAL A 353 7.50 -3.02 -3.95
N VAL A 354 6.97 -2.55 -5.07
CA VAL A 354 5.79 -1.66 -5.06
C VAL A 354 4.53 -2.43 -4.65
N MET A 355 4.38 -3.68 -5.08
CA MET A 355 3.24 -4.53 -4.69
C MET A 355 3.24 -4.82 -3.19
N LYS A 356 4.41 -5.09 -2.58
CA LYS A 356 4.57 -5.19 -1.11
C LYS A 356 4.13 -3.90 -0.42
N LEU A 357 4.52 -2.75 -0.96
CA LEU A 357 4.15 -1.45 -0.41
C LEU A 357 2.63 -1.21 -0.47
N ILE A 358 1.99 -1.48 -1.61
CA ILE A 358 0.53 -1.37 -1.76
C ILE A 358 -0.17 -2.26 -0.73
N ASN A 359 0.29 -3.51 -0.58
CA ASN A 359 -0.28 -4.44 0.37
C ASN A 359 -0.09 -3.97 1.82
N LYS A 360 1.11 -3.52 2.18
CA LYS A 360 1.40 -2.97 3.51
C LYS A 360 0.52 -1.76 3.83
N ALA A 361 0.32 -0.86 2.87
CA ALA A 361 -0.55 0.30 3.08
C ALA A 361 -2.01 -0.10 3.31
N ALA A 362 -2.49 -1.12 2.61
CA ALA A 362 -3.83 -1.66 2.82
C ALA A 362 -4.01 -2.23 4.23
N THR A 363 -3.05 -3.03 4.70
CA THR A 363 -3.08 -3.58 6.07
C THR A 363 -2.88 -2.49 7.12
N ASP A 364 -1.94 -1.56 6.96
CA ASP A 364 -1.74 -0.44 7.88
C ASP A 364 -2.98 0.45 7.99
N ARG A 365 -3.70 0.70 6.88
CA ARG A 365 -4.96 1.45 6.89
C ARG A 365 -6.00 0.74 7.74
N PHE A 366 -6.23 -0.55 7.49
CA PHE A 366 -7.14 -1.36 8.30
C PHE A 366 -6.75 -1.34 9.79
N MET A 367 -5.47 -1.48 10.11
CA MET A 367 -4.96 -1.44 11.50
C MET A 367 -5.12 -0.08 12.18
N ARG A 368 -5.18 1.04 11.42
CA ARG A 368 -5.46 2.39 11.93
C ARG A 368 -6.95 2.61 12.14
N GLU A 369 -7.77 2.25 11.16
CA GLU A 369 -9.23 2.41 11.22
C GLU A 369 -9.86 1.52 12.31
N GLU A 370 -9.22 0.41 12.66
CA GLU A 370 -9.61 -0.42 13.80
C GLU A 370 -9.87 0.38 15.09
N SER A 371 -9.04 1.39 15.39
CA SER A 371 -9.19 2.16 16.64
C SER A 371 -10.48 2.98 16.70
N GLU A 372 -11.15 3.19 15.56
CA GLU A 372 -12.41 3.91 15.48
C GLU A 372 -13.62 2.97 15.44
N ILE A 373 -13.46 1.74 14.92
CA ILE A 373 -14.56 0.79 14.68
C ILE A 373 -14.87 -0.09 15.90
N TYR A 374 -13.87 -0.40 16.73
CA TYR A 374 -14.03 -1.36 17.83
C TYR A 374 -14.10 -0.69 19.22
N GLN A 375 -15.09 0.20 19.43
CA GLN A 375 -15.46 0.61 20.78
C GLN A 375 -16.44 -0.42 21.39
N PRO A 376 -16.10 -1.10 22.50
CA PRO A 376 -17.01 -2.03 23.13
C PRO A 376 -18.16 -1.25 23.77
N ASP A 377 -19.35 -1.34 23.19
CA ASP A 377 -20.58 -0.96 23.89
C ASP A 377 -20.81 -1.93 25.05
N THR A 378 -20.66 -1.42 26.28
CA THR A 378 -20.68 -2.20 27.54
C THR A 378 -22.08 -2.39 28.11
N THR A 379 -23.15 -2.04 27.39
CA THR A 379 -24.45 -1.78 28.04
C THR A 379 -25.61 -2.74 27.75
N THR A 380 -25.43 -3.96 27.23
CA THR A 380 -26.61 -4.85 27.00
C THR A 380 -26.42 -6.32 27.38
N THR A 381 -27.20 -6.77 28.37
CA THR A 381 -27.25 -8.14 28.93
C THR A 381 -28.21 -9.08 28.17
N GLY A 382 -28.40 -8.87 26.87
CA GLY A 382 -29.19 -9.75 25.98
C GLY A 382 -28.31 -10.56 25.02
N ARG A 383 -28.84 -11.66 24.44
CA ARG A 383 -28.17 -12.47 23.39
C ARG A 383 -27.90 -11.57 22.17
N ARG A 384 -26.70 -10.98 22.09
CA ARG A 384 -26.30 -10.15 20.96
C ARG A 384 -26.17 -11.03 19.72
N LEU A 385 -26.92 -10.70 18.67
CA LEU A 385 -26.72 -11.30 17.35
C LEU A 385 -25.44 -10.69 16.76
N VAL A 386 -24.42 -11.51 16.54
CA VAL A 386 -23.14 -11.09 15.97
C VAL A 386 -22.97 -11.76 14.62
N THR A 387 -22.97 -10.94 13.57
CA THR A 387 -22.67 -11.36 12.20
C THR A 387 -21.16 -11.48 12.00
N ILE A 388 -20.75 -12.27 11.01
CA ILE A 388 -19.35 -12.35 10.59
C ILE A 388 -18.99 -11.03 9.87
N PRO A 389 -17.96 -10.29 10.34
CA PRO A 389 -17.51 -9.08 9.67
C PRO A 389 -17.07 -9.35 8.23
N LYS A 390 -17.29 -8.39 7.33
CA LYS A 390 -16.92 -8.49 5.91
C LYS A 390 -15.42 -8.24 5.68
N ILE A 391 -14.60 -9.01 6.38
CA ILE A 391 -13.13 -8.96 6.28
C ILE A 391 -12.69 -10.34 5.80
N LEU A 392 -11.94 -10.40 4.70
CA LEU A 392 -11.32 -11.63 4.20
C LEU A 392 -9.81 -11.51 4.37
N VAL A 393 -9.25 -12.35 5.24
CA VAL A 393 -7.82 -12.39 5.54
C VAL A 393 -7.17 -13.63 4.94
N GLN A 394 -5.99 -13.45 4.37
CA GLN A 394 -5.09 -14.52 3.96
C GLN A 394 -3.67 -14.20 4.43
N SER A 395 -2.78 -15.17 4.41
CA SER A 395 -1.35 -14.94 4.65
C SER A 395 -0.49 -15.60 3.59
N TYR A 396 0.60 -14.94 3.20
CA TYR A 396 1.61 -15.52 2.33
C TYR A 396 2.99 -14.97 2.69
N THR A 397 4.01 -15.82 2.59
CA THR A 397 5.37 -15.47 3.01
C THR A 397 5.93 -14.28 2.25
N ASP A 398 5.62 -14.17 0.95
CA ASP A 398 5.96 -13.02 0.13
C ASP A 398 4.74 -12.55 -0.67
N VAL A 399 4.11 -11.46 -0.23
CA VAL A 399 2.89 -10.95 -0.87
C VAL A 399 3.11 -10.48 -2.31
N ALA A 400 4.35 -10.15 -2.71
CA ALA A 400 4.63 -9.82 -4.12
C ALA A 400 4.45 -11.01 -5.06
N MET A 401 4.63 -12.23 -4.54
CA MET A 401 4.49 -13.47 -5.30
C MET A 401 3.03 -13.94 -5.41
N VAL A 402 2.08 -13.22 -4.79
CA VAL A 402 0.66 -13.55 -4.91
C VAL A 402 0.18 -13.18 -6.31
N PRO A 403 -0.27 -14.14 -7.13
CA PRO A 403 -0.64 -13.88 -8.51
C PRO A 403 -1.95 -13.09 -8.61
N PRO A 404 -2.16 -12.32 -9.69
CA PRO A 404 -3.34 -11.45 -9.85
C PRO A 404 -4.66 -12.20 -9.73
N LYS A 405 -4.69 -13.45 -10.19
CA LYS A 405 -5.86 -14.33 -10.14
C LYS A 405 -6.44 -14.54 -8.73
N VAL A 406 -5.62 -14.44 -7.67
CA VAL A 406 -6.10 -14.57 -6.29
C VAL A 406 -6.96 -13.36 -5.93
N TYR A 407 -6.48 -12.16 -6.23
CA TYR A 407 -7.23 -10.92 -6.02
C TYR A 407 -8.48 -10.85 -6.90
N GLU A 408 -8.39 -11.30 -8.15
CA GLU A 408 -9.53 -11.38 -9.06
C GLU A 408 -10.59 -12.37 -8.56
N ASN A 409 -10.17 -13.52 -8.02
CA ASN A 409 -11.07 -14.51 -7.44
C ASN A 409 -11.85 -13.94 -6.26
N VAL A 410 -11.17 -13.25 -5.33
CA VAL A 410 -11.82 -12.56 -4.20
C VAL A 410 -12.73 -11.44 -4.68
N ARG A 411 -12.30 -10.60 -5.64
CA ARG A 411 -13.16 -9.54 -6.21
C ARG A 411 -14.42 -10.10 -6.86
N THR A 412 -14.31 -11.25 -7.52
CA THR A 412 -15.45 -11.87 -8.22
C THR A 412 -16.45 -12.46 -7.24
N TYR A 413 -15.99 -13.18 -6.22
CA TYR A 413 -16.85 -13.98 -5.36
C TYR A 413 -17.08 -13.38 -3.96
N ALA A 414 -16.31 -12.39 -3.55
CA ALA A 414 -16.46 -11.67 -2.29
C ALA A 414 -16.26 -10.14 -2.47
N PRO A 415 -16.96 -9.49 -3.42
CA PRO A 415 -16.77 -8.07 -3.74
C PRO A 415 -17.10 -7.11 -2.58
N GLU A 416 -17.89 -7.57 -1.60
CA GLU A 416 -18.28 -6.78 -0.43
C GLU A 416 -17.33 -6.95 0.76
N TRP A 417 -16.25 -7.73 0.61
CA TRP A 417 -15.28 -8.01 1.67
C TRP A 417 -13.99 -7.22 1.49
N ASP A 418 -13.49 -6.65 2.58
CA ASP A 418 -12.14 -6.09 2.63
C ASP A 418 -11.12 -7.23 2.54
N HIS A 419 -10.33 -7.25 1.46
CA HIS A 419 -9.33 -8.29 1.23
C HIS A 419 -7.97 -7.87 1.78
N LEU A 420 -7.54 -8.54 2.83
CA LEU A 420 -6.26 -8.31 3.51
C LEU A 420 -5.34 -9.51 3.31
N ILE A 421 -4.08 -9.26 2.95
CA ILE A 421 -3.05 -10.29 2.88
C ILE A 421 -1.90 -9.91 3.80
N PHE A 422 -1.57 -10.81 4.72
CA PHE A 422 -0.48 -10.61 5.68
C PHE A 422 0.78 -11.37 5.25
N ASP A 423 1.94 -10.75 5.49
CA ASP A 423 3.24 -11.40 5.54
C ASP A 423 3.67 -11.59 6.99
N ASP A 424 4.82 -12.23 7.22
CA ASP A 424 5.35 -12.44 8.57
C ASP A 424 5.58 -11.12 9.33
N GLY A 425 5.92 -10.03 8.62
CA GLY A 425 6.25 -8.74 9.23
C GLY A 425 5.01 -8.07 9.81
N ASN A 426 3.97 -7.89 8.98
CA ASN A 426 2.72 -7.29 9.44
C ASN A 426 1.91 -8.23 10.35
N ALA A 427 2.04 -9.56 10.22
CA ALA A 427 1.47 -10.51 11.18
C ALA A 427 2.14 -10.39 12.56
N THR A 428 3.47 -10.25 12.62
CA THR A 428 4.18 -10.04 13.89
C THR A 428 3.74 -8.73 14.55
N ALA A 429 3.68 -7.63 13.78
CA ALA A 429 3.23 -6.33 14.30
C ALA A 429 1.78 -6.38 14.83
N PHE A 430 0.90 -7.11 14.15
CA PHE A 430 -0.45 -7.38 14.63
C PHE A 430 -0.45 -8.11 15.98
N LEU A 431 0.34 -9.18 16.11
CA LEU A 431 0.40 -9.97 17.34
C LEU A 431 0.97 -9.16 18.50
N ASP A 432 2.04 -8.39 18.28
CA ASP A 432 2.63 -7.50 19.29
C ASP A 432 1.64 -6.42 19.78
N LYS A 433 0.71 -5.98 18.92
CA LYS A 433 -0.32 -4.98 19.26
C LYS A 433 -1.46 -5.56 20.09
N HIS A 434 -1.90 -6.80 19.82
CA HIS A 434 -3.16 -7.33 20.34
C HIS A 434 -3.02 -8.43 21.41
N PHE A 435 -1.83 -9.00 21.57
CA PHE A 435 -1.59 -10.11 22.48
C PHE A 435 -0.35 -9.87 23.33
N ASP A 436 -0.24 -10.62 24.42
CA ASP A 436 0.98 -10.62 25.23
C ASP A 436 2.18 -11.05 24.38
N SER A 437 3.36 -10.52 24.71
CA SER A 437 4.61 -10.70 23.97
C SER A 437 4.98 -12.18 23.75
N VAL A 438 4.49 -13.10 24.59
CA VAL A 438 4.66 -14.54 24.44
C VAL A 438 4.06 -15.08 23.14
N VAL A 439 2.95 -14.53 22.66
CA VAL A 439 2.28 -14.99 21.43
C VAL A 439 3.10 -14.60 20.20
N ALA A 440 3.56 -13.35 20.14
CA ALA A 440 4.43 -12.88 19.07
C ALA A 440 5.81 -13.56 19.11
N ALA A 441 6.36 -13.82 20.30
CA ALA A 441 7.58 -14.62 20.44
C ALA A 441 7.37 -16.05 19.93
N ARG A 442 6.22 -16.67 20.23
CA ARG A 442 5.86 -17.98 19.72
C ARG A 442 5.81 -17.99 18.20
N PHE A 443 5.11 -17.04 17.59
CA PHE A 443 5.00 -16.91 16.13
C PHE A 443 6.38 -16.80 15.46
N ARG A 444 7.27 -15.97 16.00
CA ARG A 444 8.64 -15.82 15.49
C ARG A 444 9.48 -17.10 15.58
N ASN A 445 9.22 -17.94 16.58
CA ASN A 445 9.95 -19.19 16.81
C ASN A 445 9.41 -20.37 15.98
N LEU A 446 8.23 -20.26 15.36
CA LEU A 446 7.72 -21.29 14.45
C LEU A 446 8.53 -21.26 13.15
N THR A 447 9.11 -22.40 12.77
CA THR A 447 9.94 -22.52 11.55
C THR A 447 9.12 -22.80 10.29
N GLU A 448 8.01 -23.52 10.44
CA GLU A 448 7.13 -23.89 9.33
C GLU A 448 6.11 -22.77 9.05
N GLY A 449 6.07 -22.27 7.82
CA GLY A 449 5.13 -21.21 7.42
C GLY A 449 3.66 -21.60 7.61
N ALA A 450 3.33 -22.89 7.46
CA ALA A 450 1.98 -23.39 7.74
C ALA A 450 1.60 -23.23 9.22
N HIS A 451 2.53 -23.52 10.15
CA HIS A 451 2.26 -23.37 11.58
C HIS A 451 2.14 -21.89 11.98
N LYS A 452 2.94 -21.01 11.35
CA LYS A 452 2.78 -19.56 11.50
C LYS A 452 1.38 -19.12 11.09
N ALA A 453 0.92 -19.55 9.91
CA ALA A 453 -0.42 -19.26 9.40
C ALA A 453 -1.51 -19.77 10.35
N ASP A 454 -1.36 -20.97 10.92
CA ASP A 454 -2.32 -21.53 11.87
C ASP A 454 -2.47 -20.67 13.14
N LEU A 455 -1.36 -20.23 13.74
CA LEU A 455 -1.38 -19.34 14.91
C LEU A 455 -1.97 -17.97 14.57
N PHE A 456 -1.47 -17.34 13.49
CA PHE A 456 -1.92 -16.02 13.08
C PHE A 456 -3.41 -16.00 12.70
N ARG A 457 -3.89 -17.03 12.00
CA ARG A 457 -5.31 -17.19 11.68
C ARG A 457 -6.19 -17.15 12.92
N TYR A 458 -5.87 -17.94 13.94
CA TYR A 458 -6.66 -17.98 15.16
C TYR A 458 -6.61 -16.67 15.92
N ALA A 459 -5.43 -16.04 15.98
CA ALA A 459 -5.25 -14.75 16.63
C ALA A 459 -6.04 -13.64 15.92
N PHE A 460 -5.94 -13.54 14.60
CA PHE A 460 -6.64 -12.55 13.80
C PHE A 460 -8.17 -12.72 13.92
N LEU A 461 -8.67 -13.94 13.69
CA LEU A 461 -10.11 -14.23 13.77
C LEU A 461 -10.66 -14.06 15.20
N TYR A 462 -9.86 -14.27 16.25
CA TYR A 462 -10.28 -13.92 17.60
C TYR A 462 -10.48 -12.41 17.75
N VAL A 463 -9.55 -11.59 17.27
CA VAL A 463 -9.63 -10.13 17.45
C VAL A 463 -10.74 -9.53 16.59
N HIS A 464 -10.75 -9.85 15.30
CA HIS A 464 -11.60 -9.17 14.31
C HIS A 464 -12.77 -9.98 13.81
N GLY A 465 -12.77 -11.30 14.03
CA GLY A 465 -13.66 -12.19 13.28
C GLY A 465 -13.33 -12.14 11.78
N GLY A 466 -14.34 -12.39 10.96
CA GLY A 466 -14.23 -12.35 9.50
C GLY A 466 -14.02 -13.74 8.91
N VAL A 467 -13.42 -13.77 7.73
CA VAL A 467 -13.19 -14.98 6.94
C VAL A 467 -11.70 -15.15 6.73
N TRP A 468 -11.16 -16.30 7.13
CA TRP A 468 -9.84 -16.75 6.72
C TRP A 468 -9.96 -17.73 5.56
N LEU A 469 -9.14 -17.51 4.54
CA LEU A 469 -8.85 -18.50 3.50
C LEU A 469 -7.34 -18.71 3.43
N ASP A 470 -6.89 -19.97 3.41
CA ASP A 470 -5.50 -20.25 3.04
C ASP A 470 -5.24 -19.68 1.63
N MET A 471 -4.00 -19.26 1.39
CA MET A 471 -3.61 -18.59 0.14
C MET A 471 -3.86 -19.47 -1.10
N ASP A 472 -3.92 -20.78 -0.90
CA ASP A 472 -4.16 -21.75 -1.95
C ASP A 472 -5.64 -22.08 -2.18
N VAL A 473 -6.58 -21.53 -1.40
CA VAL A 473 -8.02 -21.75 -1.59
C VAL A 473 -8.59 -20.84 -2.68
N GLU A 474 -9.44 -21.40 -3.53
CA GLU A 474 -10.15 -20.67 -4.59
C GLU A 474 -11.66 -20.64 -4.33
N LEU A 475 -12.27 -19.46 -4.29
CA LEU A 475 -13.71 -19.27 -4.24
C LEU A 475 -14.36 -19.71 -5.56
N ARG A 476 -15.46 -20.44 -5.48
CA ARG A 476 -16.21 -20.98 -6.64
C ARG A 476 -17.69 -20.61 -6.64
N ALA A 477 -18.13 -19.88 -5.61
CA ALA A 477 -19.45 -19.29 -5.48
C ALA A 477 -19.37 -18.01 -4.63
N PRO A 478 -20.36 -17.09 -4.73
CA PRO A 478 -20.38 -15.90 -3.90
C PRO A 478 -20.32 -16.24 -2.40
N LEU A 479 -19.36 -15.66 -1.69
CA LEU A 479 -19.06 -15.97 -0.29
C LEU A 479 -20.23 -15.64 0.64
N LYS A 480 -21.00 -14.58 0.32
CA LYS A 480 -22.19 -14.19 1.07
C LYS A 480 -23.23 -15.29 1.16
N ASP A 481 -23.39 -16.08 0.10
CA ASP A 481 -24.37 -17.18 0.04
C ASP A 481 -23.97 -18.35 0.93
N ALA A 482 -22.71 -18.43 1.37
CA ALA A 482 -22.21 -19.51 2.22
C ALA A 482 -22.33 -19.19 3.72
N LEU A 483 -22.46 -17.91 4.08
CA LEU A 483 -22.31 -17.39 5.45
C LEU A 483 -23.59 -16.72 5.95
N GLU A 484 -24.73 -17.41 5.85
CA GLU A 484 -26.06 -16.83 6.11
C GLU A 484 -26.48 -16.78 7.59
N ARG A 485 -25.75 -17.44 8.51
CA ARG A 485 -26.15 -17.61 9.91
C ARG A 485 -25.33 -16.71 10.83
N GLU A 486 -26.03 -16.08 11.76
CA GLU A 486 -25.44 -15.29 12.83
C GLU A 486 -24.87 -16.20 13.91
N ASN A 487 -23.94 -15.68 14.74
CA ASN A 487 -23.35 -16.38 15.88
C ASN A 487 -22.83 -17.79 15.53
N THR A 488 -22.31 -18.00 14.32
CA THR A 488 -21.91 -19.31 13.82
C THR A 488 -20.46 -19.28 13.33
N ILE A 489 -19.64 -20.22 13.80
CA ILE A 489 -18.33 -20.54 13.22
C ILE A 489 -18.53 -21.48 12.05
N TYR A 490 -18.02 -21.11 10.89
CA TYR A 490 -18.01 -21.95 9.69
C TYR A 490 -16.62 -22.52 9.46
N THR A 491 -16.57 -23.80 9.11
CA THR A 491 -15.37 -24.46 8.57
C THR A 491 -15.78 -25.66 7.74
N ALA A 492 -14.85 -26.55 7.39
CA ALA A 492 -15.16 -27.78 6.68
C ALA A 492 -14.68 -29.00 7.46
N LYS A 493 -15.42 -30.10 7.34
CA LYS A 493 -14.89 -31.42 7.67
C LYS A 493 -13.97 -31.87 6.53
N SER A 494 -12.76 -32.30 6.89
CA SER A 494 -11.76 -32.80 5.96
C SER A 494 -12.25 -34.04 5.21
N GLY A 495 -11.90 -34.11 3.93
CA GLY A 495 -12.18 -35.23 3.04
C GLY A 495 -11.06 -36.28 3.04
N VAL A 496 -9.92 -35.95 3.63
CA VAL A 496 -8.72 -36.81 3.69
C VAL A 496 -8.58 -37.50 5.05
N PHE A 497 -8.80 -36.75 6.12
CA PHE A 497 -8.73 -37.23 7.50
C PHE A 497 -10.08 -36.98 8.20
N ASP A 498 -10.38 -37.72 9.27
CA ASP A 498 -11.56 -37.43 10.10
C ASP A 498 -11.28 -36.24 11.04
N ASP A 499 -10.99 -35.07 10.48
CA ASP A 499 -10.67 -33.84 11.21
C ASP A 499 -11.24 -32.58 10.53
N ILE A 500 -10.73 -31.40 10.91
CA ILE A 500 -11.18 -30.10 10.42
C ILE A 500 -10.27 -29.61 9.30
N PHE A 501 -10.86 -29.28 8.15
CA PHE A 501 -10.21 -28.54 7.08
C PHE A 501 -10.26 -27.04 7.40
N GLN A 502 -9.27 -26.62 8.20
CA GLN A 502 -9.15 -25.26 8.75
C GLN A 502 -8.69 -24.19 7.75
N ALA A 503 -8.35 -24.59 6.51
CA ALA A 503 -8.00 -23.67 5.42
C ALA A 503 -9.15 -22.74 5.01
N VAL A 504 -10.38 -23.05 5.44
CA VAL A 504 -11.54 -22.16 5.37
C VAL A 504 -12.11 -22.01 6.78
N LEU A 505 -12.10 -20.79 7.30
CA LEU A 505 -12.75 -20.43 8.56
C LEU A 505 -13.52 -19.14 8.41
N ALA A 506 -14.73 -19.07 8.96
CA ALA A 506 -15.43 -17.81 9.14
C ALA A 506 -15.95 -17.74 10.58
N VAL A 507 -15.68 -16.63 11.27
CA VAL A 507 -15.84 -16.54 12.73
C VAL A 507 -16.40 -15.17 13.10
N PRO A 508 -17.41 -15.09 13.99
CA PRO A 508 -17.72 -13.86 14.70
C PRO A 508 -16.52 -13.36 15.52
N PRO A 509 -16.36 -12.05 15.74
CA PRO A 509 -15.26 -11.52 16.55
C PRO A 509 -15.37 -11.92 18.02
N LYS A 510 -14.23 -12.00 18.69
CA LYS A 510 -14.07 -12.21 20.14
C LYS A 510 -14.75 -13.48 20.67
N VAL A 511 -14.83 -14.52 19.84
CA VAL A 511 -15.34 -15.83 20.25
C VAL A 511 -14.29 -16.53 21.13
N PRO A 512 -14.60 -16.88 22.40
CA PRO A 512 -13.62 -17.49 23.32
C PRO A 512 -13.00 -18.79 22.78
N PHE A 513 -13.75 -19.53 21.96
CA PHE A 513 -13.25 -20.71 21.24
C PHE A 513 -11.94 -20.42 20.49
N MET A 514 -11.85 -19.31 19.76
CA MET A 514 -10.65 -18.95 18.99
C MET A 514 -9.48 -18.60 19.90
N LYS A 515 -9.74 -17.89 21.01
CA LYS A 515 -8.71 -17.53 21.99
C LYS A 515 -8.05 -18.78 22.59
N ARG A 516 -8.86 -19.77 22.98
CA ARG A 516 -8.38 -21.04 23.52
C ARG A 516 -7.48 -21.80 22.53
N LEU A 517 -7.77 -21.72 21.23
CA LEU A 517 -6.90 -22.32 20.21
C LEU A 517 -5.55 -21.59 20.09
N VAL A 518 -5.52 -20.26 20.26
CA VAL A 518 -4.26 -19.50 20.34
C VAL A 518 -3.45 -19.93 21.55
N GLU A 519 -4.08 -19.95 22.74
CA GLU A 519 -3.45 -20.34 24.00
C GLU A 519 -2.86 -21.76 23.92
N GLU A 520 -3.60 -22.73 23.37
CA GLU A 520 -3.13 -24.11 23.18
C GLU A 520 -1.86 -24.18 22.30
N ILE A 521 -1.76 -23.40 21.22
CA ILE A 521 -0.56 -23.38 20.35
C ILE A 521 0.66 -22.80 21.08
N VAL A 522 0.43 -21.78 21.91
CA VAL A 522 1.47 -21.07 22.65
C VAL A 522 2.03 -21.93 23.77
N GLU A 523 1.17 -22.63 24.52
CA GLU A 523 1.55 -23.44 25.66
C GLU A 523 2.13 -24.82 25.27
N SER A 524 1.80 -25.31 24.09
CA SER A 524 2.20 -26.66 23.67
C SER A 524 3.67 -26.77 23.29
N ASP A 525 4.27 -27.94 23.52
CA ASP A 525 5.56 -28.29 22.94
C ASP A 525 5.40 -28.86 21.52
N LEU A 526 5.83 -28.10 20.51
CA LEU A 526 5.71 -28.45 19.09
C LEU A 526 6.96 -29.15 18.50
N ASN A 527 7.91 -29.60 19.34
CA ASN A 527 9.16 -30.29 18.95
C ASN A 527 8.96 -31.45 17.93
N GLY A 528 8.85 -31.12 16.64
CA GLY A 528 8.82 -32.04 15.50
C GLY A 528 7.58 -32.92 15.33
N ARG A 529 6.56 -32.82 16.20
CA ARG A 529 5.32 -33.62 16.09
C ARG A 529 4.31 -32.89 15.19
N GLY A 530 4.11 -33.41 13.98
CA GLY A 530 3.24 -32.80 12.96
C GLY A 530 1.75 -32.74 13.32
N LEU A 531 1.06 -31.77 12.71
CA LEU A 531 -0.40 -31.54 12.63
C LEU A 531 -1.24 -31.63 13.94
N PRO A 532 -0.81 -31.10 15.10
CA PRO A 532 -1.69 -31.13 16.27
C PRO A 532 -2.91 -30.19 16.13
N PHE A 533 -2.83 -29.16 15.30
CA PHE A 533 -3.80 -28.06 15.31
C PHE A 533 -5.20 -28.43 14.79
N THR A 534 -5.31 -29.18 13.69
CA THR A 534 -6.62 -29.64 13.16
C THR A 534 -7.31 -30.58 14.13
N VAL A 535 -6.52 -31.42 14.80
CA VAL A 535 -6.98 -32.36 15.83
C VAL A 535 -7.43 -31.62 17.09
N TRP A 536 -6.70 -30.60 17.52
CA TRP A 536 -7.08 -29.76 18.66
C TRP A 536 -8.37 -28.99 18.37
N PHE A 537 -8.50 -28.41 17.18
CA PHE A 537 -9.75 -27.78 16.75
C PHE A 537 -10.91 -28.78 16.84
N LYS A 538 -10.78 -29.96 16.23
CA LYS A 538 -11.79 -31.03 16.30
C LYS A 538 -12.18 -31.33 17.75
N LYS A 539 -11.20 -31.60 18.61
CA LYS A 539 -11.43 -31.94 20.03
C LYS A 539 -12.14 -30.81 20.77
N ALA A 540 -11.70 -29.57 20.57
CA ALA A 540 -12.31 -28.40 21.17
C ALA A 540 -13.77 -28.23 20.72
N LEU A 541 -14.05 -28.39 19.43
CA LEU A 541 -15.41 -28.29 18.87
C LEU A 541 -16.32 -29.37 19.46
N LEU A 542 -15.90 -30.63 19.45
CA LEU A 542 -16.71 -31.74 19.99
C LEU A 542 -16.98 -31.55 21.50
N ARG A 543 -16.01 -31.04 22.26
CA ARG A 543 -16.21 -30.71 23.68
C ARG A 543 -17.24 -29.59 23.88
N SER A 544 -17.11 -28.51 23.09
CA SER A 544 -17.96 -27.32 23.17
C SER A 544 -19.42 -27.60 22.79
N THR A 545 -19.64 -28.51 21.85
CA THR A 545 -20.97 -28.91 21.36
C THR A 545 -21.53 -30.15 22.06
N GLY A 546 -20.69 -30.95 22.72
CA GLY A 546 -21.09 -32.24 23.29
C GLY A 546 -21.35 -33.33 22.24
N GLN A 547 -21.00 -33.10 20.98
CA GLN A 547 -21.18 -34.07 19.91
C GLN A 547 -20.13 -35.18 19.99
N ALA A 548 -20.52 -36.42 19.70
CA ALA A 548 -19.59 -37.55 19.61
C ALA A 548 -18.77 -37.55 18.31
N ARG A 549 -19.27 -36.90 17.25
CA ARG A 549 -18.65 -36.86 15.92
C ARG A 549 -18.97 -35.56 15.19
N LEU A 550 -18.12 -35.20 14.23
CA LEU A 550 -18.34 -34.05 13.34
C LEU A 550 -19.56 -34.29 12.45
N GLN A 551 -20.45 -33.31 12.37
CA GLN A 551 -21.63 -33.32 11.51
C GLN A 551 -21.48 -32.25 10.42
N VAL A 552 -21.75 -32.62 9.17
CA VAL A 552 -21.70 -31.70 8.01
C VAL A 552 -23.09 -31.31 7.55
N GLY A 553 -23.23 -30.10 7.02
CA GLY A 553 -24.51 -29.56 6.52
C GLY A 553 -25.57 -29.36 7.61
N LYS A 554 -25.15 -29.34 8.88
CA LYS A 554 -26.02 -29.18 10.06
C LYS A 554 -25.35 -28.26 11.07
N VAL A 555 -26.17 -27.46 11.74
CA VAL A 555 -25.73 -26.63 12.86
C VAL A 555 -25.49 -27.52 14.07
N MET A 556 -24.31 -27.39 14.69
CA MET A 556 -23.99 -27.99 15.97
C MET A 556 -23.98 -26.89 17.02
N GLU A 557 -25.01 -26.91 17.86
CA GLU A 557 -25.19 -25.91 18.91
C GLU A 557 -24.13 -26.04 20.00
N SER A 558 -23.62 -24.89 20.46
CA SER A 558 -22.74 -24.86 21.64
C SER A 558 -23.51 -25.04 22.94
N LYS A 559 -22.87 -25.66 23.94
CA LYS A 559 -23.44 -25.77 25.30
C LYS A 559 -23.66 -24.37 25.87
N LYS A 560 -24.85 -24.14 26.48
CA LYS A 560 -25.30 -22.84 27.02
C LYS A 560 -24.42 -22.24 28.13
N SER A 561 -23.44 -22.97 28.66
CA SER A 561 -22.58 -22.53 29.77
C SER A 561 -21.32 -21.75 29.34
N ASP A 562 -21.09 -21.53 28.04
CA ASP A 562 -19.96 -20.74 27.52
C ASP A 562 -20.43 -19.28 27.29
N GLU A 563 -19.73 -18.29 27.84
CA GLU A 563 -20.19 -16.88 28.00
C GLU A 563 -20.47 -16.10 26.69
N ARG A 564 -20.34 -16.72 25.52
CA ARG A 564 -20.93 -16.29 24.25
C ARG A 564 -21.29 -17.52 23.41
N VAL A 565 -22.55 -17.97 23.44
CA VAL A 565 -23.01 -19.14 22.68
C VAL A 565 -22.78 -18.91 21.18
N THR A 566 -21.83 -19.64 20.62
CA THR A 566 -21.49 -19.60 19.19
C THR A 566 -21.63 -21.00 18.62
N ASP A 567 -22.47 -21.17 17.60
CA ASP A 567 -22.73 -22.47 16.99
C ASP A 567 -21.67 -22.81 15.94
N PHE A 568 -21.66 -24.05 15.45
CA PHE A 568 -20.74 -24.50 14.41
C PHE A 568 -21.49 -25.03 13.19
N TYR A 569 -21.03 -24.68 11.99
CA TYR A 569 -21.50 -25.24 10.74
C TYR A 569 -20.33 -25.77 9.93
N LEU A 570 -20.40 -27.05 9.53
CA LEU A 570 -19.35 -27.68 8.72
C LEU A 570 -19.81 -27.92 7.29
N PHE A 571 -19.08 -27.35 6.35
CA PHE A 571 -19.08 -27.81 4.97
C PHE A 571 -18.44 -29.21 4.86
N ARG A 572 -18.58 -29.84 3.70
CA ARG A 572 -17.94 -31.12 3.39
C ARG A 572 -16.83 -30.92 2.38
N GLU A 573 -15.60 -31.25 2.74
CA GLU A 573 -14.54 -31.44 1.75
C GLU A 573 -14.67 -32.83 1.10
N THR A 574 -14.52 -32.89 -0.23
CA THR A 574 -14.50 -34.12 -1.01
C THR A 574 -13.30 -34.11 -1.93
N CYS A 575 -12.45 -35.14 -1.82
CA CYS A 575 -11.20 -35.25 -2.57
C CYS A 575 -11.24 -36.43 -3.54
N SER A 576 -10.67 -36.23 -4.73
CA SER A 576 -10.47 -37.27 -5.75
C SER A 576 -9.03 -37.27 -6.25
N ARG A 577 -8.53 -38.44 -6.66
CA ARG A 577 -7.24 -38.60 -7.37
C ARG A 577 -7.39 -38.54 -8.89
N SER A 578 -8.60 -38.32 -9.39
CA SER A 578 -8.89 -38.28 -10.82
C SER A 578 -9.08 -36.85 -11.30
N THR A 579 -8.57 -36.57 -12.49
CA THR A 579 -8.88 -35.33 -13.20
C THR A 579 -10.33 -35.33 -13.68
N THR A 580 -10.93 -34.16 -13.76
CA THR A 580 -12.30 -33.96 -14.27
C THR A 580 -12.33 -32.70 -15.12
N ALA A 581 -13.42 -32.47 -15.86
CA ALA A 581 -13.59 -31.20 -16.59
C ALA A 581 -13.49 -29.95 -15.69
N LYS A 582 -13.91 -30.06 -14.42
CA LYS A 582 -13.79 -28.99 -13.41
C LYS A 582 -12.42 -28.96 -12.72
N CYS A 583 -11.63 -30.01 -12.86
CA CYS A 583 -10.31 -30.18 -12.27
C CYS A 583 -9.35 -30.83 -13.26
N PRO A 584 -8.96 -30.11 -14.32
CA PRO A 584 -8.14 -30.67 -15.38
C PRO A 584 -6.73 -31.02 -14.90
N VAL A 585 -6.26 -30.32 -13.86
CA VAL A 585 -4.94 -30.51 -13.25
C VAL A 585 -5.12 -30.72 -11.75
N LEU A 586 -4.49 -31.77 -11.23
CA LEU A 586 -4.43 -32.09 -9.80
C LEU A 586 -3.46 -31.16 -9.08
N ASP A 587 -3.63 -31.01 -7.77
CA ASP A 587 -2.71 -30.23 -6.95
C ASP A 587 -1.36 -30.93 -6.72
N LYS A 588 -0.46 -30.28 -5.98
CA LYS A 588 0.87 -30.81 -5.65
C LYS A 588 0.86 -32.14 -4.88
N TYR A 589 -0.27 -32.54 -4.31
CA TYR A 589 -0.46 -33.83 -3.62
C TYR A 589 -1.19 -34.86 -4.49
N GLY A 590 -1.45 -34.54 -5.77
CA GLY A 590 -2.20 -35.41 -6.68
C GLY A 590 -3.68 -35.49 -6.33
N LEU A 591 -4.24 -34.43 -5.74
CA LEU A 591 -5.63 -34.37 -5.34
C LEU A 591 -6.39 -33.26 -6.05
N CYS A 592 -7.68 -33.51 -6.23
CA CYS A 592 -8.66 -32.49 -6.50
C CYS A 592 -9.70 -32.49 -5.38
N CYS A 593 -9.60 -31.48 -4.51
CA CYS A 593 -10.46 -31.35 -3.33
C CYS A 593 -11.40 -30.15 -3.48
N TRP A 594 -12.68 -30.38 -3.18
CA TRP A 594 -13.75 -29.39 -3.25
C TRP A 594 -14.45 -29.30 -1.90
N VAL A 595 -14.74 -28.09 -1.46
CA VAL A 595 -15.56 -27.83 -0.28
C VAL A 595 -16.96 -27.48 -0.72
N MET A 596 -17.92 -28.28 -0.24
CA MET A 596 -19.29 -28.33 -0.70
C MET A 596 -20.27 -27.99 0.43
N ASP A 597 -21.35 -27.30 0.10
CA ASP A 597 -22.55 -27.23 0.92
C ASP A 597 -23.72 -27.90 0.16
N GLY A 598 -24.17 -29.05 0.67
CA GLY A 598 -25.02 -29.95 -0.10
C GLY A 598 -24.39 -30.33 -1.45
N SER A 599 -25.03 -29.93 -2.55
CA SER A 599 -24.53 -30.12 -3.92
C SER A 599 -23.79 -28.92 -4.50
N LYS A 600 -23.76 -27.77 -3.79
CA LYS A 600 -23.13 -26.54 -4.26
C LYS A 600 -21.63 -26.57 -3.95
N VAL A 601 -20.80 -26.31 -4.95
CA VAL A 601 -19.35 -26.11 -4.76
C VAL A 601 -19.15 -24.68 -4.24
N ILE A 602 -18.56 -24.55 -3.05
CA ILE A 602 -18.28 -23.23 -2.47
C ILE A 602 -16.81 -22.87 -2.70
N PHE A 603 -15.91 -23.81 -2.43
CA PHE A 603 -14.46 -23.59 -2.59
C PHE A 603 -13.81 -24.76 -3.33
N LYS A 604 -12.74 -24.47 -4.06
CA LYS A 604 -11.72 -25.45 -4.40
C LYS A 604 -10.63 -25.34 -3.34
N ALA A 605 -10.26 -26.46 -2.73
CA ALA A 605 -9.37 -26.48 -1.57
C ALA A 605 -7.93 -26.05 -1.90
N ARG A 606 -7.51 -26.17 -3.16
CA ARG A 606 -6.14 -25.84 -3.58
C ARG A 606 -6.05 -25.41 -5.05
N TYR A 607 -5.33 -24.32 -5.32
CA TYR A 607 -4.82 -23.96 -6.65
C TYR A 607 -3.80 -25.01 -7.11
N HIS A 608 -3.95 -25.49 -8.34
CA HIS A 608 -3.11 -26.56 -8.87
C HIS A 608 -1.63 -26.18 -9.02
N ASP A 609 -1.36 -24.88 -9.16
CA ASP A 609 -0.03 -24.29 -9.33
C ASP A 609 0.52 -23.67 -8.04
N TYR A 610 -0.05 -24.01 -6.87
CA TYR A 610 0.49 -23.62 -5.56
C TYR A 610 1.63 -24.58 -5.11
N PRO A 611 2.72 -24.10 -4.48
CA PRO A 611 3.03 -22.70 -4.16
C PRO A 611 3.31 -21.88 -5.42
N PHE A 612 2.87 -20.62 -5.41
CA PHE A 612 3.08 -19.71 -6.54
C PHE A 612 4.58 -19.46 -6.73
N LYS A 613 5.03 -19.52 -7.99
CA LYS A 613 6.44 -19.43 -8.38
C LYS A 613 6.75 -18.16 -9.15
#